data_AF-A0A9W7Y4G4-F1
#
_entry.id   AF-A0A9W7Y4G4-F1
#
_cell.length_a   1.000
_cell.length_b   1.000
_cell.length_c   1.000
_cell.angle_alpha   90.00
_cell.angle_beta   90.00
_cell.angle_gamma   90.00
#
_symmetry.space_group_name_H-M   'P 1'
#
loop_
_entity.id
_entity.type
_entity.pdbx_description
1 polymer ?
#
loop_
_entity_poly.entity_id
_entity_poly.type
_entity_poly.pdbx_seq_one_letter_code
_entity_poly.pdbx_strand_id
1 'polypeptide(L)'
;MGGGDLNMKKSWHTKTRANMLRVAEEKRKADEEARRIANIQKELREERQREELDVLNATVTKKSINKLDWMYNTPASHQDKPQDAEELEEYLLGKKDVKSILAQKDKEAEQPEAKWKSGLFAFSNRNANNEKDTASKAMEDPLMEIKPSLEKA
;
A
#
# COMPACT_ATOMS: atom_id res chain seq x y z
N MET A 1 -13.86 33.23 52.42
CA MET A 1 -14.24 31.87 51.97
C MET A 1 -13.17 31.39 51.00
N GLY A 2 -12.22 30.56 51.47
CA GLY A 2 -11.07 30.15 50.65
C GLY A 2 -10.53 28.81 51.12
N GLY A 3 -11.35 27.76 51.00
CA GLY A 3 -10.99 26.39 51.35
C GLY A 3 -10.89 25.53 50.09
N GLY A 4 -9.80 25.65 49.36
CA GLY A 4 -9.43 24.66 48.33
C GLY A 4 -8.73 23.47 49.00
N ASP A 5 -8.98 22.25 48.50
CA ASP A 5 -8.37 21.03 49.03
C ASP A 5 -6.83 21.14 49.02
N LEU A 6 -6.23 21.01 50.21
CA LEU A 6 -4.79 21.11 50.45
C LEU A 6 -4.01 20.06 49.65
N ASN A 7 -4.64 18.93 49.33
CA ASN A 7 -4.01 17.86 48.59
C ASN A 7 -3.68 18.25 47.14
N MET A 8 -4.38 19.22 46.54
CA MET A 8 -4.05 19.72 45.19
C MET A 8 -2.66 20.37 45.13
N LYS A 9 -2.10 20.79 46.28
CA LYS A 9 -0.73 21.33 46.37
C LYS A 9 0.32 20.23 46.48
N LYS A 10 -0.07 18.95 46.58
CA LYS A 10 0.85 17.82 46.71
C LYS A 10 1.14 17.22 45.33
N SER A 11 2.42 17.02 45.04
CA SER A 11 2.90 16.47 43.77
C SER A 11 2.47 15.02 43.53
N TRP A 12 2.19 14.26 44.59
CA TRP A 12 1.75 12.87 44.49
C TRP A 12 0.23 12.71 44.29
N HIS A 13 -0.57 13.78 44.42
CA HIS A 13 -2.03 13.65 44.29
C HIS A 13 -2.42 13.39 42.83
N THR A 14 -3.10 12.28 42.58
CA THR A 14 -3.57 11.82 41.26
C THR A 14 -4.43 12.83 40.50
N LYS A 15 -5.22 13.67 41.19
CA LYS A 15 -6.10 14.67 40.56
C LYS A 15 -5.39 15.95 40.17
N THR A 16 -4.10 16.10 40.49
CA THR A 16 -3.30 17.23 40.02
C THR A 16 -3.16 17.16 38.51
N ARG A 17 -3.34 18.29 37.81
CA ARG A 17 -3.30 18.37 36.33
C ARG A 17 -2.06 17.71 35.74
N ALA A 18 -0.88 17.92 36.33
CA ALA A 18 0.37 17.31 35.88
C ALA A 18 0.31 15.77 35.90
N ASN A 19 -0.25 15.18 36.96
CA ASN A 19 -0.37 13.73 37.08
C ASN A 19 -1.42 13.15 36.14
N MET A 20 -2.55 13.83 35.98
CA MET A 20 -3.57 13.44 35.00
C MET A 20 -2.98 13.45 33.58
N LEU A 21 -2.17 14.46 33.23
CA LEU A 21 -1.49 14.54 31.95
C LEU A 21 -0.46 13.42 31.76
N ARG A 22 0.37 13.13 32.78
CA ARG A 22 1.33 12.02 32.73
C ARG A 22 0.63 10.68 32.48
N VAL A 23 -0.45 10.41 33.23
CA VAL A 23 -1.25 9.19 33.06
C VAL A 23 -1.91 9.15 31.68
N ALA A 24 -2.40 10.28 31.16
CA ALA A 24 -2.98 10.34 29.82
C ALA A 24 -1.94 10.06 28.74
N GLU A 25 -0.72 10.58 28.88
CA GLU A 25 0.37 10.32 27.95
C GLU A 25 0.78 8.84 27.97
N GLU A 26 0.92 8.25 29.16
CA GLU A 26 1.24 6.83 29.31
C GLU A 26 0.15 5.93 28.73
N LYS A 27 -1.13 6.26 28.96
CA LYS A 27 -2.26 5.55 28.34
C LYS A 27 -2.22 5.65 26.82
N ARG A 28 -1.97 6.84 26.28
CA ARG A 28 -1.84 7.03 24.82
C ARG A 28 -0.71 6.18 24.24
N LYS A 29 0.45 6.15 24.88
CA LYS A 29 1.60 5.31 24.45
C LYS A 29 1.24 3.82 24.49
N ALA A 30 0.58 3.36 25.56
CA ALA A 30 0.13 1.98 25.68
C ALA A 30 -0.89 1.60 24.58
N ASP A 31 -1.82 2.50 24.26
CA ASP A 31 -2.79 2.28 23.18
C ASP A 31 -2.10 2.23 21.80
N GLU A 32 -1.08 3.06 21.56
CA GLU A 32 -0.27 3.01 20.33
C GLU A 32 0.50 1.69 20.21
N GLU A 33 1.12 1.22 21.29
CA GLU A 33 1.81 -0.08 21.32
C GLU A 33 0.84 -1.24 21.09
N ALA A 34 -0.32 -1.22 21.75
CA ALA A 34 -1.36 -2.23 21.55
C ALA A 34 -1.85 -2.27 20.10
N ARG A 35 -2.03 -1.11 19.46
CA ARG A 35 -2.37 -1.02 18.03
C ARG A 35 -1.28 -1.59 17.13
N ARG A 36 -0.01 -1.31 17.40
CA ARG A 36 1.12 -1.89 16.64
C ARG A 36 1.14 -3.41 16.76
N ILE A 37 0.95 -3.94 17.97
CA ILE A 37 0.89 -5.39 18.20
C ILE A 37 -0.30 -6.01 17.45
N ALA A 38 -1.47 -5.36 17.49
CA ALA A 38 -2.66 -5.84 16.77
C ALA A 38 -2.46 -5.90 15.25
N ASN A 39 -1.76 -4.92 14.68
CA ASN A 39 -1.40 -4.93 13.26
C ASN A 39 -0.48 -6.11 12.92
N ILE A 40 0.59 -6.33 13.70
CA ILE A 40 1.51 -7.46 13.49
C ILE A 40 0.78 -8.80 13.63
N GLN A 41 -0.12 -8.93 14.62
CA GLN A 41 -0.92 -10.15 14.79
C GLN A 41 -1.87 -10.39 13.61
N LYS A 42 -2.38 -9.32 12.99
CA LYS A 42 -3.20 -9.40 11.78
C LYS A 42 -2.36 -9.86 10.60
N GLU A 43 -1.19 -9.27 10.38
CA GLU A 43 -0.25 -9.66 9.32
C GLU A 43 0.14 -11.14 9.45
N LEU A 44 0.51 -11.60 10.64
CA LEU A 44 0.84 -13.01 10.89
C LEU A 44 -0.33 -13.96 10.60
N ARG A 45 -1.57 -13.53 10.90
CA ARG A 45 -2.76 -14.33 10.60
C ARG A 45 -3.01 -14.40 9.10
N GLU A 46 -2.81 -13.29 8.39
CA GLU A 46 -2.92 -13.24 6.92
C GLU A 46 -1.83 -14.09 6.24
N GLU A 47 -0.60 -14.07 6.75
CA GLU A 47 0.49 -14.95 6.28
C GLU A 47 0.12 -16.42 6.45
N ARG A 48 -0.34 -16.82 7.65
CA ARG A 48 -0.79 -18.20 7.89
C ARG A 48 -1.93 -18.60 6.95
N GLN A 49 -2.89 -17.72 6.71
CA GLN A 49 -3.99 -17.99 5.78
C GLN A 49 -3.49 -18.18 4.34
N ARG A 50 -2.50 -17.39 3.90
CA ARG A 50 -1.88 -17.59 2.57
C ARG A 50 -1.14 -18.92 2.48
N GLU A 51 -0.36 -19.26 3.50
CA GLU A 51 0.35 -20.54 3.57
C GLU A 51 -0.63 -21.73 3.50
N GLU A 52 -1.76 -21.67 4.21
CA GLU A 52 -2.80 -22.69 4.16
C GLU A 52 -3.42 -22.82 2.75
N LEU A 53 -3.69 -21.71 2.07
CA LEU A 53 -4.17 -21.71 0.68
C LEU A 53 -3.14 -22.29 -0.29
N ASP A 54 -1.86 -21.96 -0.11
CA ASP A 54 -0.78 -22.49 -0.95
C ASP A 54 -0.62 -24.00 -0.79
N VAL A 55 -0.71 -24.50 0.45
CA VAL A 55 -0.72 -25.94 0.74
C VAL A 55 -1.92 -26.61 0.06
N LEU A 56 -3.13 -26.06 0.19
CA LEU A 56 -4.31 -26.59 -0.48
C LEU A 56 -4.16 -26.60 -2.00
N ASN A 57 -3.69 -25.50 -2.60
CA ASN A 57 -3.45 -25.39 -4.03
C ASN A 57 -2.41 -26.40 -4.54
N ALA A 58 -1.36 -26.69 -3.77
CA ALA A 58 -0.37 -27.71 -4.11
C ALA A 58 -0.94 -29.15 -4.05
N THR A 59 -1.95 -29.39 -3.20
CA THR A 59 -2.63 -30.71 -3.18
C THR A 59 -3.61 -30.88 -4.34
N VAL A 60 -4.30 -29.81 -4.75
CA VAL A 60 -5.30 -29.82 -5.83
C VAL A 60 -4.61 -29.77 -7.21
N THR A 61 -3.59 -28.94 -7.36
CA THR A 61 -2.79 -28.84 -8.57
C THR A 61 -1.41 -29.42 -8.25
N LYS A 62 -1.02 -30.54 -8.88
CA LYS A 62 0.35 -31.10 -8.81
C LYS A 62 1.43 -30.16 -9.42
N LYS A 63 1.17 -28.86 -9.48
CA LYS A 63 2.15 -27.85 -9.86
C LYS A 63 3.03 -27.66 -8.63
N SER A 64 4.21 -28.28 -8.64
CA SER A 64 5.20 -28.05 -7.59
C SER A 64 5.40 -26.55 -7.45
N ILE A 65 5.19 -26.02 -6.25
CA ILE A 65 5.58 -24.66 -5.90
C ILE A 65 7.07 -24.57 -6.24
N ASN A 66 7.41 -23.93 -7.35
CA ASN A 66 8.79 -23.76 -7.76
C ASN A 66 9.41 -22.80 -6.75
N LYS A 67 10.07 -23.34 -5.72
CA LYS A 67 10.78 -22.56 -4.69
C LYS A 67 11.90 -21.70 -5.27
N LEU A 68 12.21 -21.87 -6.55
CA LEU A 68 13.15 -21.09 -7.33
C LEU A 68 12.47 -19.98 -8.16
N ASP A 69 11.14 -19.82 -8.06
CA ASP A 69 10.42 -18.78 -8.79
C ASP A 69 10.93 -17.38 -8.39
N TRP A 70 11.20 -17.13 -7.11
CA TRP A 70 11.83 -15.86 -6.69
C TRP A 70 13.22 -15.62 -7.31
N MET A 71 13.93 -16.68 -7.72
CA MET A 71 15.25 -16.60 -8.35
C MET A 71 15.17 -16.47 -9.88
N TYR A 72 14.14 -17.06 -10.50
CA TYR A 72 13.94 -17.03 -11.96
C TYR A 72 12.92 -15.97 -12.42
N ASN A 73 12.18 -15.36 -11.50
CA ASN A 73 11.30 -14.23 -11.76
C ASN A 73 12.11 -12.93 -11.88
N THR A 74 13.00 -12.90 -12.87
CA THR A 74 13.67 -11.68 -13.31
C THR A 74 12.69 -10.88 -14.17
N PRO A 75 12.68 -9.54 -14.10
CA PRO A 75 11.78 -8.70 -14.91
C PRO A 75 12.00 -8.87 -16.43
N ALA A 76 13.12 -9.47 -16.84
CA ALA A 76 13.37 -9.87 -18.22
C ALA A 76 12.63 -11.15 -18.62
N SER A 77 12.43 -12.09 -17.68
CA SER A 77 11.75 -13.36 -17.94
C SER A 77 10.21 -13.25 -17.92
N HIS A 78 9.66 -12.21 -17.29
CA HIS A 78 8.22 -11.92 -17.25
C HIS A 78 7.76 -10.95 -18.35
N GLN A 79 8.61 -10.63 -19.33
CA GLN A 79 8.14 -9.96 -20.54
C GLN A 79 7.39 -11.00 -21.40
N ASP A 80 6.11 -11.20 -21.09
CA ASP A 80 5.12 -11.94 -21.91
C ASP A 80 4.87 -11.28 -23.28
N LYS A 81 5.81 -10.48 -23.77
CA LYS A 81 5.86 -10.00 -25.14
C LYS A 81 6.84 -10.89 -25.90
N PRO A 82 6.36 -11.77 -26.79
CA PRO A 82 7.23 -12.63 -27.59
C PRO A 82 8.25 -11.85 -28.44
N GLN A 83 8.04 -10.54 -28.66
CA GLN A 83 8.96 -9.69 -29.41
C GLN A 83 10.22 -9.28 -28.63
N ASP A 84 10.12 -9.09 -27.31
CA ASP A 84 11.28 -8.67 -26.49
C ASP A 84 12.18 -9.87 -26.14
N ALA A 85 11.65 -11.10 -26.18
CA ALA A 85 12.40 -12.33 -25.89
C ALA A 85 13.45 -12.65 -26.97
N GLU A 86 13.07 -12.57 -28.26
CA GLU A 86 14.01 -12.79 -29.38
C GLU A 86 15.10 -11.70 -29.42
N GLU A 87 14.71 -10.43 -29.18
CA GLU A 87 15.67 -9.33 -29.14
C GLU A 87 16.64 -9.42 -27.96
N LEU A 88 16.18 -9.92 -26.81
CA LEU A 88 17.00 -10.19 -25.64
C LEU A 88 17.93 -11.39 -25.88
N GLU A 89 17.47 -12.47 -26.52
CA GLU A 89 18.29 -13.62 -26.88
C GLU A 89 19.41 -13.23 -27.87
N GLU A 90 19.11 -12.40 -28.87
CA GLU A 90 20.10 -11.89 -29.82
C GLU A 90 21.10 -10.93 -29.18
N TYR A 91 20.67 -10.15 -28.17
CA TYR A 91 21.54 -9.31 -27.37
C TYR A 91 22.47 -10.12 -26.47
N LEU A 92 21.96 -11.13 -25.76
CA LEU A 92 22.75 -12.04 -24.94
C LEU A 92 23.74 -12.87 -25.78
N LEU A 93 23.38 -13.16 -27.04
CA LEU A 93 24.25 -13.82 -28.02
C LEU A 93 25.22 -12.85 -28.71
N GLY A 94 25.18 -11.56 -28.37
CA GLY A 94 26.08 -10.52 -28.89
C GLY A 94 25.85 -10.16 -30.37
N LYS A 95 24.71 -10.53 -30.96
CA LYS A 95 24.35 -10.21 -32.35
C LYS A 95 23.79 -8.81 -32.50
N LYS A 96 23.21 -8.24 -31.43
CA LYS A 96 22.70 -6.87 -31.36
C LYS A 96 23.46 -6.09 -30.28
N ASP A 97 23.87 -4.87 -30.60
CA ASP A 97 24.57 -3.99 -29.66
C ASP A 97 23.58 -3.26 -28.74
N VAL A 98 23.98 -2.98 -27.49
CA VAL A 98 23.18 -2.17 -26.53
C VAL A 98 22.71 -0.86 -27.16
N LYS A 99 23.58 -0.26 -27.99
CA LYS A 99 23.33 1.02 -28.67
C LYS A 99 22.19 0.93 -29.68
N SER A 100 22.03 -0.19 -30.39
CA SER A 100 20.94 -0.32 -31.37
C SER A 100 19.58 -0.50 -30.67
N ILE A 101 19.56 -1.21 -29.56
CA ILE A 101 18.34 -1.43 -28.74
C ILE A 101 17.92 -0.10 -28.09
N LEU A 102 18.88 0.65 -27.56
CA LEU A 102 18.60 1.96 -26.97
C LEU A 102 18.11 2.95 -28.04
N ALA A 103 18.74 2.97 -29.22
CA ALA A 103 18.30 3.80 -30.34
C ALA A 103 16.93 3.40 -30.90
N GLN A 104 16.53 2.12 -30.84
CA GLN A 104 15.17 1.68 -31.18
C GLN A 104 14.16 2.13 -30.14
N LYS A 105 14.47 2.03 -28.84
CA LYS A 105 13.61 2.57 -27.76
C LYS A 105 13.46 4.08 -27.84
N ASP A 106 14.51 4.80 -28.18
CA ASP A 106 14.46 6.26 -28.36
C ASP A 106 13.58 6.62 -29.58
N LYS A 107 13.67 5.87 -30.70
CA LYS A 107 12.77 6.05 -31.85
C LYS A 107 11.31 5.69 -31.57
N GLU A 108 11.06 4.72 -30.69
CA GLU A 108 9.72 4.35 -30.26
C GLU A 108 9.14 5.39 -29.27
N ALA A 109 10.01 6.00 -28.45
CA ALA A 109 9.70 7.14 -27.59
C ALA A 109 9.50 8.45 -28.39
N GLU A 110 10.19 8.61 -29.52
CA GLU A 110 10.03 9.71 -30.50
C GLU A 110 8.81 9.55 -31.43
N GLN A 111 7.90 8.61 -31.14
CA GLN A 111 6.50 8.68 -31.60
C GLN A 111 5.53 9.13 -30.47
N PRO A 112 5.74 10.27 -29.77
CA PRO A 112 5.02 10.58 -28.56
C PRO A 112 3.78 11.45 -28.81
N GLU A 113 3.27 11.58 -30.03
CA GLU A 113 2.15 12.52 -30.26
C GLU A 113 0.76 11.87 -30.18
N ALA A 114 0.64 10.53 -30.32
CA ALA A 114 -0.66 9.85 -30.30
C ALA A 114 -0.91 8.93 -29.10
N LYS A 115 0.11 8.47 -28.36
CA LYS A 115 -0.07 7.48 -27.27
C LYS A 115 0.07 8.04 -25.85
N TRP A 116 0.73 9.19 -25.66
CA TRP A 116 0.97 9.74 -24.31
C TRP A 116 -0.26 10.37 -23.66
N LYS A 117 -1.32 10.68 -24.42
CA LYS A 117 -2.61 11.14 -23.87
C LYS A 117 -3.50 10.00 -23.37
N SER A 118 -3.17 8.73 -23.63
CA SER A 118 -4.03 7.59 -23.26
C SER A 118 -3.33 6.53 -22.40
N GLY A 119 -2.00 6.39 -22.45
CA GLY A 119 -1.31 5.30 -21.74
C GLY A 119 -0.96 5.59 -20.28
N LEU A 120 -0.29 6.72 -19.98
CA LEU A 120 0.37 6.90 -18.68
C LEU A 120 -0.62 7.18 -17.52
N PHE A 121 -1.82 7.68 -17.82
CA PHE A 121 -2.93 7.82 -16.86
C PHE A 121 -3.86 6.58 -16.82
N ALA A 122 -3.72 5.62 -17.75
CA ALA A 122 -4.57 4.43 -17.79
C ALA A 122 -4.01 3.23 -17.02
N PHE A 123 -2.68 3.17 -16.81
CA PHE A 123 -2.05 2.06 -16.09
C PHE A 123 -1.98 2.26 -14.56
N SER A 124 -2.02 3.49 -14.07
CA SER A 124 -2.11 3.79 -12.63
C SER A 124 -3.55 3.78 -12.10
N ASN A 125 -4.54 3.77 -13.00
CA ASN A 125 -5.91 4.17 -12.66
C ASN A 125 -7.00 3.22 -13.20
N ARG A 126 -6.71 1.92 -13.42
CA ARG A 126 -7.74 0.96 -13.86
C ARG A 126 -8.95 0.91 -12.93
N ASN A 127 -8.80 1.29 -11.65
CA ASN A 127 -9.88 1.33 -10.67
C ASN A 127 -10.40 2.73 -10.33
N ALA A 128 -9.73 3.81 -10.75
CA ALA A 128 -10.04 5.13 -10.21
C ALA A 128 -11.01 5.96 -11.06
N ASN A 129 -11.97 5.24 -11.64
CA ASN A 129 -13.26 5.74 -12.11
C ASN A 129 -14.34 4.63 -11.98
N ASN A 130 -14.19 3.70 -11.04
CA ASN A 130 -15.23 2.72 -10.76
C ASN A 130 -16.40 3.42 -10.04
N GLU A 131 -17.63 3.25 -10.51
CA GLU A 131 -18.83 3.91 -9.95
C GLU A 131 -19.00 3.68 -8.44
N LYS A 132 -18.57 2.51 -7.95
CA LYS A 132 -18.57 2.20 -6.51
C LYS A 132 -17.49 2.95 -5.73
N ASP A 133 -16.34 3.15 -6.34
CA ASP A 133 -15.19 3.84 -5.72
C ASP A 133 -15.46 5.35 -5.66
N THR A 134 -16.04 5.93 -6.72
CA THR A 134 -16.45 7.34 -6.72
C THR A 134 -17.59 7.62 -5.75
N ALA A 135 -18.56 6.70 -5.62
CA ALA A 135 -19.63 6.80 -4.62
C ALA A 135 -19.09 6.71 -3.18
N SER A 136 -18.16 5.81 -2.90
CA SER A 136 -17.55 5.66 -1.56
C SER A 136 -16.74 6.89 -1.17
N LYS A 137 -15.91 7.41 -2.10
CA LYS A 137 -15.15 8.65 -1.90
C LYS A 137 -16.03 9.87 -1.65
N ALA A 138 -17.19 9.94 -2.30
CA ALA A 138 -18.17 11.02 -2.07
C ALA A 138 -18.88 10.87 -0.73
N MET A 139 -19.10 9.64 -0.24
CA MET A 139 -19.67 9.38 1.08
C MET A 139 -18.68 9.62 2.23
N GLU A 140 -17.38 9.41 1.98
CA GLU A 140 -16.30 9.59 2.95
C GLU A 140 -15.76 11.04 3.01
N ASP A 141 -16.32 11.97 2.22
CA ASP A 141 -15.93 13.39 2.24
C ASP A 141 -16.48 14.08 3.52
N PRO A 142 -15.61 14.55 4.44
CA PRO A 142 -16.03 15.21 5.68
C PRO A 142 -16.86 16.49 5.46
N LEU A 143 -16.77 17.12 4.27
CA LEU A 143 -17.57 18.29 3.94
C LEU A 143 -19.06 17.96 3.75
N MET A 144 -19.40 16.72 3.38
CA MET A 144 -20.78 16.26 3.27
C MET A 144 -21.51 16.21 4.61
N GLU A 145 -20.79 15.99 5.72
CA GLU A 145 -21.37 15.98 7.07
C GLU A 145 -21.69 17.40 7.57
N ILE A 146 -20.97 18.41 7.06
CA ILE A 146 -21.12 19.81 7.48
C ILE A 146 -22.32 20.48 6.78
N LYS A 147 -22.58 20.15 5.52
CA LYS A 147 -23.71 20.71 4.74
C LYS A 147 -25.09 20.56 5.40
N PRO A 148 -25.53 19.39 5.91
CA PRO A 148 -26.85 19.25 6.53
C PRO A 148 -26.99 20.06 7.83
N SER A 149 -25.88 20.48 8.45
CA SER A 149 -25.90 21.36 9.63
C SER A 149 -26.10 22.84 9.28
N LEU A 150 -25.74 23.25 8.06
CA LEU A 150 -25.90 24.63 7.58
C LEU A 150 -27.26 24.87 6.91
N GLU A 151 -27.90 23.83 6.37
CA GLU A 151 -29.21 23.93 5.71
C GLU A 151 -30.41 23.92 6.69
N LYS A 152 -30.14 23.73 8.00
CA LYS A 152 -31.15 23.70 9.08
C LYS A 152 -31.10 24.92 10.01
N ALA A 153 -30.45 26.00 9.60
CA ALA A 153 -30.48 27.31 10.25
C ALA A 153 -31.19 28.32 9.32
#